data_AF-A0AA88LIC1-F1
#
_entry.id   AF-A0AA88LIC1-F1
#
_cell.length_a   1.000
_cell.length_b   1.000
_cell.length_c   1.000
_cell.angle_alpha   90.00
_cell.angle_beta   90.00
_cell.angle_gamma   90.00
#
_symmetry.space_group_name_H-M   'P 1'
#
loop_
_entity.id
_entity.type
_entity.pdbx_description
1 polymer ?
#
loop_
_entity_poly.entity_id
_entity_poly.type
_entity_poly.pdbx_seq_one_letter_code
_entity_poly.pdbx_strand_id
1 'polypeptide(L)'
;MNCTANTTIIPQLGLSPRAVDGGSQKSGGSDSGGLWVTSMLGATLICMCTIGIAGNTYTLIITRSAALRWTGSMYVYIINLALSDLLYLSTIPFVVCTYFAHDWLFGEAGCRILLSLDLLTMHASVFILVAMSLERYRAVARPFAVHRSSSRNGRLVAGVIWGLAFVLTLPMMVMIQLREHKPTAASSVKSICFPTWTPEGFKAYITVLFFTSVLVPGLVIVGLYVGLARRYWAAQAHLGGSIRSAQRKGLKQRVVSMTFSIVVAYWSV
;
A
#
# COMPACT_ATOMS: atom_id res chain seq x y z
N MET A 1 10.89 4.13 40.63
CA MET A 1 12.07 4.55 41.42
C MET A 1 12.27 6.04 41.19
N ASN A 2 12.77 6.79 42.18
CA ASN A 2 12.80 8.26 42.12
C ASN A 2 13.83 8.80 41.13
N CYS A 3 13.59 10.02 40.64
CA CYS A 3 14.61 10.92 40.13
C CYS A 3 14.41 12.31 40.75
N THR A 4 14.94 12.51 41.95
CA THR A 4 15.14 13.84 42.56
C THR A 4 16.54 14.33 42.25
N ALA A 5 16.66 15.51 41.65
CA ALA A 5 17.90 16.29 41.54
C ALA A 5 17.56 17.75 41.89
N ASN A 6 18.51 18.48 42.48
CA ASN A 6 18.21 19.71 43.22
C ASN A 6 19.23 20.83 42.97
N THR A 7 18.75 22.08 43.08
CA THR A 7 19.46 23.35 43.30
C THR A 7 20.55 23.81 42.30
N THR A 8 20.31 24.95 41.66
CA THR A 8 21.28 26.07 41.65
C THR A 8 20.50 27.40 41.55
N ILE A 9 21.07 28.52 42.02
CA ILE A 9 20.31 29.70 42.47
C ILE A 9 20.99 31.04 42.09
N ILE A 10 20.20 32.00 41.56
CA ILE A 10 20.45 33.47 41.49
C ILE A 10 21.61 33.94 40.56
N PRO A 11 21.64 35.20 40.05
CA PRO A 11 20.80 36.38 40.35
C PRO A 11 19.92 36.96 39.22
N GLN A 12 19.05 37.88 39.64
CA GLN A 12 18.26 38.82 38.82
C GLN A 12 19.08 40.03 38.35
N LEU A 13 18.90 40.44 37.08
CA LEU A 13 18.99 41.82 36.58
C LEU A 13 18.41 41.83 35.15
N GLY A 14 17.47 42.69 34.72
CA GLY A 14 16.68 43.67 35.46
C GLY A 14 16.33 44.88 34.60
N LEU A 15 15.20 44.85 33.86
CA LEU A 15 14.45 46.04 33.43
C LEU A 15 13.05 45.70 32.87
N SER A 16 12.08 46.56 33.16
CA SER A 16 10.70 46.60 32.66
C SER A 16 10.21 48.05 32.86
N PRO A 17 9.16 48.60 32.20
CA PRO A 17 8.18 47.94 31.32
C PRO A 17 7.96 48.62 29.96
N ARG A 18 7.19 47.95 29.09
CA ARG A 18 6.19 48.61 28.24
C ARG A 18 4.92 47.76 28.21
N ALA A 19 3.81 48.32 28.71
CA ALA A 19 2.49 47.80 28.43
C ALA A 19 2.08 48.17 26.99
N VAL A 20 1.43 47.24 26.30
CA VAL A 20 0.65 47.48 25.07
C VAL A 20 -0.61 46.63 25.21
N ASP A 21 -1.77 47.25 25.03
CA ASP A 21 -3.06 46.70 25.45
C ASP A 21 -3.63 45.58 24.55
N GLY A 22 -4.50 44.77 25.16
CA GLY A 22 -5.83 44.55 24.60
C GLY A 22 -5.99 43.66 23.36
N GLY A 23 -4.95 42.97 22.90
CA GLY A 23 -5.00 42.08 21.72
C GLY A 23 -5.78 40.76 21.89
N SER A 24 -7.09 40.81 22.16
CA SER A 24 -7.93 39.61 22.35
C SER A 24 -8.28 38.91 21.02
N GLN A 25 -7.32 38.18 20.45
CA GLN A 25 -7.54 37.36 19.26
C GLN A 25 -8.06 35.96 19.61
N LYS A 26 -9.30 35.68 19.19
CA LYS A 26 -9.96 34.36 19.31
C LYS A 26 -9.33 33.34 18.35
N SER A 27 -8.45 32.47 18.84
CA SER A 27 -7.98 31.28 18.11
C SER A 27 -8.97 30.10 18.19
N GLY A 28 -10.26 30.35 18.00
CA GLY A 28 -11.35 29.38 18.26
C GLY A 28 -12.00 28.77 17.01
N GLY A 29 -11.31 28.74 15.87
CA GLY A 29 -11.94 28.50 14.56
C GLY A 29 -11.42 27.34 13.70
N SER A 30 -10.34 26.64 14.08
CA SER A 30 -9.73 25.58 13.24
C SER A 30 -9.79 24.16 13.81
N ASP A 31 -9.69 23.98 15.13
CA ASP A 31 -9.58 22.64 15.73
C ASP A 31 -10.77 21.72 15.43
N SER A 32 -11.99 22.27 15.40
CA SER A 32 -13.19 21.50 15.07
C SER A 32 -13.09 20.83 13.69
N GLY A 33 -12.64 21.56 12.67
CA GLY A 33 -12.51 21.03 11.31
C GLY A 33 -11.52 19.87 11.23
N GLY A 34 -10.38 20.00 11.91
CA GLY A 34 -9.42 18.90 12.06
C GLY A 34 -10.02 17.68 12.74
N LEU A 35 -10.72 17.86 13.86
CA LEU A 35 -11.32 16.79 14.65
C LEU A 35 -12.41 16.00 13.91
N TRP A 36 -13.25 16.66 13.10
CA TRP A 36 -14.23 15.95 12.25
C TRP A 36 -13.52 15.10 11.19
N VAL A 37 -12.47 15.64 10.54
CA VAL A 37 -11.70 14.91 9.52
C VAL A 37 -10.94 13.74 10.13
N THR A 38 -10.29 13.89 11.28
CA THR A 38 -9.57 12.76 11.93
C THR A 38 -10.52 11.65 12.34
N SER A 39 -11.69 11.99 12.88
CA SER A 39 -12.74 11.05 13.27
C SER A 39 -13.29 10.26 12.07
N MET A 40 -13.61 10.95 10.96
CA MET A 40 -14.07 10.30 9.72
C MET A 40 -13.01 9.38 9.10
N LEU A 41 -11.73 9.78 9.11
CA LEU A 41 -10.62 8.95 8.63
C LEU A 41 -10.45 7.70 9.51
N GLY A 42 -10.42 7.86 10.83
CA GLY A 42 -10.33 6.75 11.78
C GLY A 42 -11.48 5.75 11.64
N ALA A 43 -12.71 6.24 11.58
CA ALA A 43 -13.90 5.40 11.36
C ALA A 43 -13.83 4.64 10.03
N THR A 44 -13.45 5.31 8.93
CA THR A 44 -13.31 4.69 7.60
C THR A 44 -12.26 3.58 7.61
N LEU A 45 -11.10 3.81 8.23
CA LEU A 45 -10.02 2.84 8.37
C LEU A 45 -10.43 1.62 9.21
N ILE A 46 -11.18 1.82 10.31
CA ILE A 46 -11.70 0.73 11.15
C ILE A 46 -12.75 -0.10 10.39
N CYS A 47 -13.65 0.53 9.63
CA CYS A 47 -14.60 -0.15 8.76
C CYS A 47 -13.90 -0.96 7.65
N MET A 48 -12.88 -0.39 6.99
CA MET A 48 -12.07 -1.13 6.01
C MET A 48 -11.32 -2.31 6.64
N CYS A 49 -10.75 -2.13 7.84
CA CYS A 49 -10.06 -3.18 8.58
C CYS A 49 -11.00 -4.34 8.93
N THR A 50 -12.13 -4.06 9.57
CA THR A 50 -13.10 -5.09 9.98
C THR A 50 -13.72 -5.84 8.80
N ILE A 51 -14.19 -5.13 7.76
CA ILE A 51 -14.76 -5.75 6.56
C ILE A 51 -13.69 -6.56 5.80
N GLY A 52 -12.49 -6.00 5.66
CA GLY A 52 -11.38 -6.64 4.95
C GLY A 52 -10.86 -7.90 5.64
N ILE A 53 -10.78 -7.91 6.98
CA ILE A 53 -10.36 -9.09 7.76
C ILE A 53 -11.43 -10.18 7.64
N ALA A 54 -12.71 -9.84 7.79
CA ALA A 54 -13.81 -10.79 7.63
C ALA A 54 -13.83 -11.39 6.21
N GLY A 55 -13.74 -10.55 5.17
CA GLY A 55 -13.73 -10.95 3.77
C GLY A 55 -12.55 -11.86 3.42
N ASN A 56 -11.33 -11.49 3.79
CA ASN A 56 -10.14 -12.30 3.49
C ASN A 56 -10.07 -13.59 4.31
N THR A 57 -10.51 -13.57 5.57
CA THR A 57 -10.61 -14.79 6.40
C THR A 57 -11.65 -15.75 5.82
N TYR A 58 -12.82 -15.25 5.39
CA TYR A 58 -13.80 -16.04 4.66
C TYR A 58 -13.23 -16.62 3.35
N THR A 59 -12.52 -15.81 2.57
CA THR A 59 -11.80 -16.24 1.36
C THR A 59 -10.81 -17.37 1.65
N LEU A 60 -10.06 -17.32 2.76
CA LEU A 60 -9.17 -18.41 3.17
C LEU A 60 -9.95 -19.68 3.53
N ILE A 61 -11.04 -19.58 4.29
CA ILE A 61 -11.87 -20.74 4.71
C ILE A 61 -12.52 -21.43 3.49
N ILE A 62 -13.13 -20.67 2.59
CA ILE A 62 -13.75 -21.23 1.38
C ILE A 62 -12.70 -21.76 0.40
N THR A 63 -11.54 -21.11 0.26
CA THR A 63 -10.45 -21.60 -0.61
C THR A 63 -9.80 -22.85 -0.04
N ARG A 64 -9.66 -22.98 1.29
CA ARG A 64 -9.15 -24.20 1.93
C ARG A 64 -10.10 -25.39 1.76
N SER A 65 -11.39 -25.20 2.02
CA SER A 65 -12.40 -26.26 1.85
C SER A 65 -12.66 -26.62 0.38
N ALA A 66 -12.51 -25.66 -0.55
CA ALA A 66 -12.61 -25.90 -1.98
C ALA A 66 -11.30 -26.34 -2.65
N ALA A 67 -10.15 -26.30 -1.97
CA ALA A 67 -8.83 -26.60 -2.56
C ALA A 67 -8.77 -27.97 -3.26
N LEU A 68 -9.51 -28.95 -2.75
CA LEU A 68 -9.62 -30.30 -3.31
C LEU A 68 -10.43 -30.38 -4.62
N ARG A 69 -11.21 -29.33 -4.94
CA ARG A 69 -12.03 -29.22 -6.16
C ARG A 69 -11.41 -28.34 -7.24
N TRP A 70 -10.42 -27.51 -6.88
CA TRP A 70 -9.83 -26.52 -7.79
C TRP A 70 -8.64 -27.11 -8.54
N THR A 71 -8.87 -27.48 -9.80
CA THR A 71 -7.83 -28.06 -10.69
C THR A 71 -6.75 -27.02 -11.03
N GLY A 72 -5.62 -27.06 -10.33
CA GLY A 72 -4.38 -26.36 -10.71
C GLY A 72 -3.84 -25.37 -9.66
N SER A 73 -2.92 -24.51 -10.09
CA SER A 73 -2.15 -23.60 -9.21
C SER A 73 -2.95 -22.46 -8.57
N MET A 74 -4.21 -22.23 -8.96
CA MET A 74 -4.90 -20.97 -8.69
C MET A 74 -5.22 -20.73 -7.21
N TYR A 75 -5.49 -21.78 -6.43
CA TYR A 75 -5.77 -21.66 -4.99
C TYR A 75 -4.56 -21.12 -4.20
N VAL A 76 -3.33 -21.39 -4.66
CA VAL A 76 -2.10 -20.89 -4.02
C VAL A 76 -2.05 -19.36 -4.10
N TYR A 77 -2.34 -18.80 -5.27
CA TYR A 77 -2.34 -17.34 -5.46
C TYR A 77 -3.45 -16.65 -4.65
N ILE A 78 -4.65 -17.24 -4.58
CA ILE A 78 -5.76 -16.71 -3.77
C ILE A 78 -5.39 -16.68 -2.28
N ILE A 79 -4.78 -17.75 -1.76
CA ILE A 79 -4.31 -17.80 -0.37
C ILE A 79 -3.21 -16.77 -0.11
N ASN A 80 -2.28 -16.56 -1.05
CA ASN A 80 -1.22 -15.56 -0.89
C ASN A 80 -1.76 -14.12 -0.97
N LEU A 81 -2.77 -13.85 -1.80
CA LEU A 81 -3.43 -12.55 -1.87
C LEU A 81 -4.13 -12.24 -0.54
N ALA A 82 -4.98 -13.15 -0.07
CA ALA A 82 -5.69 -12.97 1.20
C ALA A 82 -4.73 -12.87 2.40
N LEU A 83 -3.56 -13.53 2.37
CA LEU A 83 -2.51 -13.37 3.37
C LEU A 83 -1.85 -11.97 3.30
N SER A 84 -1.52 -11.51 2.09
CA SER A 84 -0.96 -10.16 1.86
C SER A 84 -1.92 -9.07 2.34
N ASP A 85 -3.20 -9.20 1.98
CA ASP A 85 -4.23 -8.24 2.37
C ASP A 85 -4.49 -8.29 3.90
N LEU A 86 -4.50 -9.47 4.53
CA LEU A 86 -4.58 -9.57 6.01
C LEU A 86 -3.37 -8.94 6.71
N LEU A 87 -2.16 -9.09 6.16
CA LEU A 87 -0.96 -8.44 6.69
C LEU A 87 -1.06 -6.91 6.57
N TYR A 88 -1.50 -6.38 5.43
CA TYR A 88 -1.77 -4.95 5.26
C TYR A 88 -2.79 -4.44 6.29
N LEU A 89 -3.95 -5.08 6.39
CA LEU A 89 -5.03 -4.70 7.30
C LEU A 89 -4.59 -4.79 8.77
N SER A 90 -3.65 -5.67 9.11
CA SER A 90 -3.05 -5.74 10.46
C SER A 90 -2.22 -4.52 10.85
N THR A 91 -1.72 -3.72 9.88
CA THR A 91 -1.01 -2.46 10.16
C THR A 91 -1.97 -1.31 10.50
N ILE A 92 -3.20 -1.33 9.96
CA ILE A 92 -4.16 -0.22 10.08
C ILE A 92 -4.45 0.17 11.54
N PRO A 93 -4.68 -0.75 12.50
CA PRO A 93 -4.85 -0.39 13.91
C PRO A 93 -3.67 0.41 14.48
N PHE A 94 -2.43 0.05 14.13
CA PHE A 94 -1.23 0.77 14.59
C PHE A 94 -1.17 2.18 14.00
N VAL A 95 -1.44 2.32 12.70
CA VAL A 95 -1.52 3.63 12.02
C VAL A 95 -2.59 4.50 12.70
N VAL A 96 -3.80 3.97 12.90
CA VAL A 96 -4.90 4.67 13.59
C VAL A 96 -4.51 5.07 15.01
N CYS A 97 -3.84 4.20 15.78
CA CYS A 97 -3.34 4.54 17.11
C CYS A 97 -2.32 5.70 17.09
N THR A 98 -1.31 5.67 16.20
CA THR A 98 -0.34 6.79 16.09
C THR A 98 -0.99 8.09 15.64
N TYR A 99 -2.00 8.00 14.77
CA TYR A 99 -2.72 9.15 14.26
C TYR A 99 -3.57 9.85 15.34
N PHE A 100 -4.26 9.07 16.20
CA PHE A 100 -4.99 9.62 17.36
C PHE A 100 -4.07 10.04 18.52
N ALA A 101 -2.94 9.36 18.74
CA ALA A 101 -1.95 9.78 19.73
C ALA A 101 -1.21 11.07 19.32
N HIS A 102 -1.24 11.42 18.04
CA HIS A 102 -0.45 12.49 17.42
C HIS A 102 1.07 12.39 17.72
N ASP A 103 1.57 11.17 17.97
CA ASP A 103 2.95 10.83 18.29
C ASP A 103 3.24 9.34 17.98
N TRP A 104 4.50 8.98 17.73
CA TRP A 104 4.92 7.63 17.34
C TRP A 104 5.32 6.76 18.54
N LEU A 105 4.33 6.10 19.15
CA LEU A 105 4.50 5.28 20.35
C LEU A 105 5.23 3.93 20.14
N PHE A 106 5.43 3.48 18.89
CA PHE A 106 5.96 2.14 18.58
C PHE A 106 7.49 2.09 18.36
N GLY A 107 8.20 3.20 18.59
CA GLY A 107 9.66 3.30 18.45
C GLY A 107 10.19 3.04 17.02
N GLU A 108 11.51 3.05 16.86
CA GLU A 108 12.14 2.91 15.54
C GLU A 108 11.89 1.53 14.90
N ALA A 109 11.83 0.47 15.70
CA ALA A 109 11.51 -0.87 15.22
C ALA A 109 10.10 -0.93 14.60
N GLY A 110 9.08 -0.39 15.29
CA GLY A 110 7.73 -0.30 14.75
C GLY A 110 7.67 0.57 13.49
N CYS A 111 8.42 1.66 13.46
CA CYS A 111 8.51 2.57 12.31
C CYS A 111 9.00 1.84 11.05
N ARG A 112 10.12 1.11 11.17
CA ARG A 112 10.65 0.28 10.08
C ARG A 112 9.70 -0.83 9.68
N ILE A 113 9.15 -1.57 10.65
CA ILE A 113 8.33 -2.76 10.39
C ILE A 113 7.01 -2.40 9.70
N LEU A 114 6.25 -1.42 10.21
CA LEU A 114 4.91 -1.11 9.69
C LEU A 114 4.97 -0.57 8.27
N LEU A 115 5.87 0.37 7.99
CA LEU A 115 6.02 0.96 6.66
C LEU A 115 6.65 -0.06 5.67
N SER A 116 7.54 -0.93 6.13
CA SER A 116 8.03 -2.05 5.28
C SER A 116 6.92 -3.04 4.96
N LEU A 117 6.05 -3.36 5.92
CA LEU A 117 4.96 -4.33 5.71
C LEU A 117 3.90 -3.79 4.74
N ASP A 118 3.61 -2.49 4.78
CA ASP A 118 2.78 -1.79 3.80
C ASP A 118 3.33 -1.94 2.36
N LEU A 119 4.57 -1.52 2.09
CA LEU A 119 5.17 -1.68 0.76
C LEU A 119 5.30 -3.15 0.33
N LEU A 120 5.68 -4.04 1.25
CA LEU A 120 5.80 -5.48 0.98
C LEU A 120 4.47 -6.08 0.52
N THR A 121 3.37 -5.74 1.20
CA THR A 121 2.03 -6.27 0.89
C THR A 121 1.45 -5.61 -0.36
N MET A 122 1.66 -4.30 -0.55
CA MET A 122 1.33 -3.61 -1.81
C MET A 122 1.99 -4.27 -3.02
N HIS A 123 3.31 -4.53 -2.95
CA HIS A 123 4.05 -5.18 -4.03
C HIS A 123 3.63 -6.64 -4.21
N ALA A 124 3.47 -7.40 -3.12
CA ALA A 124 3.03 -8.80 -3.18
C ALA A 124 1.64 -8.93 -3.82
N SER A 125 0.62 -8.18 -3.35
CA SER A 125 -0.75 -8.24 -3.90
C SER A 125 -0.77 -7.88 -5.40
N VAL A 126 -0.02 -6.88 -5.85
CA VAL A 126 0.12 -6.54 -7.28
C VAL A 126 0.76 -7.67 -8.10
N PHE A 127 1.87 -8.24 -7.65
CA PHE A 127 2.54 -9.33 -8.38
C PHE A 127 1.73 -10.63 -8.37
N ILE A 128 0.96 -10.90 -7.31
CA ILE A 128 0.00 -12.01 -7.26
C ILE A 128 -1.15 -11.80 -8.26
N LEU A 129 -1.67 -10.57 -8.41
CA LEU A 129 -2.66 -10.24 -9.45
C LEU A 129 -2.12 -10.45 -10.87
N VAL A 130 -0.85 -10.09 -11.14
CA VAL A 130 -0.17 -10.41 -12.41
C VAL A 130 -0.10 -11.93 -12.63
N ALA A 131 0.35 -12.69 -11.63
CA ALA A 131 0.48 -14.15 -11.72
C ALA A 131 -0.87 -14.86 -11.93
N MET A 132 -1.93 -14.43 -11.24
CA MET A 132 -3.29 -14.93 -11.47
C MET A 132 -3.80 -14.62 -12.87
N SER A 133 -3.56 -13.39 -13.37
CA SER A 133 -3.94 -12.98 -14.72
C SER A 133 -3.24 -13.83 -15.78
N LEU A 134 -1.97 -14.15 -15.54
CA LEU A 134 -1.13 -14.96 -16.42
C LEU A 134 -1.52 -16.44 -16.42
N GLU A 135 -1.85 -17.02 -15.25
CA GLU A 135 -2.34 -18.40 -15.17
C GLU A 135 -3.73 -18.55 -15.80
N ARG A 136 -4.65 -17.59 -15.57
CA ARG A 136 -5.95 -17.52 -16.28
C ARG A 136 -5.76 -17.42 -17.80
N TYR A 137 -4.83 -16.57 -18.26
CA TYR A 137 -4.50 -16.49 -19.68
C TYR A 137 -3.97 -17.82 -20.22
N ARG A 138 -3.05 -18.49 -19.51
CA ARG A 138 -2.49 -19.80 -19.90
C ARG A 138 -3.57 -20.88 -20.00
N ALA A 139 -4.47 -20.96 -19.01
CA ALA A 139 -5.56 -21.93 -18.97
C ALA A 139 -6.44 -21.88 -20.23
N VAL A 140 -6.85 -20.67 -20.64
CA VAL A 140 -7.65 -20.45 -21.85
C VAL A 140 -6.79 -20.47 -23.13
N ALA A 141 -5.48 -20.24 -23.04
CA ALA A 141 -4.58 -20.22 -24.19
C ALA A 141 -4.09 -21.59 -24.65
N ARG A 142 -3.95 -22.56 -23.74
CA ARG A 142 -3.41 -23.91 -24.01
C ARG A 142 -4.08 -24.97 -23.10
N PRO A 143 -5.35 -25.33 -23.33
CA PRO A 143 -6.09 -26.24 -22.44
C PRO A 143 -5.36 -27.57 -22.16
N PHE A 144 -4.76 -28.18 -23.19
CA PHE A 144 -4.01 -29.43 -23.06
C PHE A 144 -2.67 -29.33 -22.30
N ALA A 145 -2.11 -28.13 -22.13
CA ALA A 145 -0.84 -27.94 -21.42
C ALA A 145 -1.04 -27.66 -19.92
N VAL A 146 -2.15 -27.02 -19.54
CA VAL A 146 -2.37 -26.54 -18.17
C VAL A 146 -2.74 -27.63 -17.19
N HIS A 147 -3.24 -28.78 -17.67
CA HIS A 147 -3.44 -29.98 -16.84
C HIS A 147 -2.13 -30.49 -16.17
N ARG A 148 -0.95 -30.07 -16.67
CA ARG A 148 0.36 -30.38 -16.07
C ARG A 148 0.94 -29.26 -15.17
N SER A 149 0.18 -28.21 -14.86
CA SER A 149 0.56 -27.12 -13.95
C SER A 149 0.56 -27.60 -12.49
N SER A 150 1.62 -28.33 -12.10
CA SER A 150 1.79 -28.87 -10.75
C SER A 150 1.78 -27.75 -9.68
N SER A 151 1.09 -27.97 -8.57
CA SER A 151 1.06 -27.05 -7.41
C SER A 151 2.43 -26.74 -6.81
N ARG A 152 3.47 -27.54 -7.12
CA ARG A 152 4.87 -27.23 -6.81
C ARG A 152 5.34 -25.97 -7.53
N ASN A 153 4.95 -25.77 -8.80
CA ASN A 153 5.29 -24.56 -9.56
C ASN A 153 4.61 -23.30 -8.98
N GLY A 154 3.34 -23.41 -8.57
CA GLY A 154 2.62 -22.31 -7.93
C GLY A 154 3.27 -21.81 -6.64
N ARG A 155 3.75 -22.72 -5.79
CA ARG A 155 4.47 -22.37 -4.57
C ARG A 155 5.84 -21.73 -4.84
N LEU A 156 6.55 -22.18 -5.88
CA LEU A 156 7.80 -21.55 -6.31
C LEU A 156 7.56 -20.13 -6.83
N VAL A 157 6.54 -19.92 -7.68
CA VAL A 157 6.17 -18.58 -8.18
C VAL A 157 5.75 -17.66 -7.02
N ALA A 158 4.97 -18.16 -6.06
CA ALA A 158 4.62 -17.38 -4.86
C ALA A 158 5.87 -16.99 -4.05
N GLY A 159 6.81 -17.91 -3.82
CA GLY A 159 8.08 -17.62 -3.14
C GLY A 159 8.93 -16.57 -3.88
N VAL A 160 9.00 -16.64 -5.21
CA VAL A 160 9.66 -15.64 -6.05
C VAL A 160 8.97 -14.27 -5.94
N ILE A 161 7.63 -14.23 -5.89
CA ILE A 161 6.88 -12.98 -5.70
C ILE A 161 7.18 -12.33 -4.35
N TRP A 162 7.12 -13.09 -3.25
CA TRP A 162 7.50 -12.56 -1.92
C TRP A 162 8.95 -12.11 -1.87
N GLY A 163 9.87 -12.84 -2.52
CA GLY A 163 11.28 -12.45 -2.65
C GLY A 163 11.46 -11.13 -3.41
N LEU A 164 10.79 -10.94 -4.54
CA LEU A 164 10.83 -9.70 -5.31
C LEU A 164 10.21 -8.52 -4.55
N ALA A 165 9.07 -8.74 -3.90
CA ALA A 165 8.42 -7.72 -3.06
C ALA A 165 9.34 -7.30 -1.90
N PHE A 166 9.99 -8.25 -1.23
CA PHE A 166 10.96 -7.97 -0.17
C PHE A 166 12.19 -7.21 -0.68
N VAL A 167 12.77 -7.62 -1.82
CA VAL A 167 13.92 -6.93 -2.44
C VAL A 167 13.59 -5.50 -2.84
N LEU A 168 12.37 -5.21 -3.31
CA LEU A 168 11.92 -3.85 -3.60
C LEU A 168 11.68 -3.02 -2.33
N THR A 169 11.23 -3.63 -1.23
CA THR A 169 11.00 -2.96 0.06
C THR A 169 12.29 -2.69 0.85
N LEU A 170 13.31 -3.54 0.72
CA LEU A 170 14.57 -3.48 1.48
C LEU A 170 15.23 -2.09 1.55
N PRO A 171 15.34 -1.30 0.46
CA PRO A 171 15.93 0.02 0.52
C PRO A 171 15.18 0.99 1.45
N MET A 172 13.85 0.92 1.52
CA MET A 172 13.08 1.75 2.46
C MET A 172 13.20 1.24 3.91
N MET A 173 13.18 -0.08 4.11
CA MET A 173 13.36 -0.73 5.41
C MET A 173 14.66 -0.30 6.12
N VAL A 174 15.76 -0.21 5.36
CA VAL A 174 17.08 0.20 5.88
C VAL A 174 17.18 1.71 6.07
N MET A 175 16.67 2.50 5.12
CA MET A 175 16.89 3.95 5.08
C MET A 175 15.92 4.77 5.94
N ILE A 176 14.80 4.18 6.38
CA ILE A 176 13.85 4.88 7.26
C ILE A 176 14.32 4.86 8.72
N GLN A 177 14.28 6.03 9.36
CA GLN A 177 14.68 6.23 10.74
C GLN A 177 13.58 6.98 11.50
N LEU A 178 13.54 6.77 12.81
CA LEU A 178 12.76 7.63 13.69
C LEU A 178 13.55 8.93 13.92
N ARG A 179 12.87 10.07 13.84
CA ARG A 179 13.42 11.37 14.23
C ARG A 179 12.53 11.99 15.31
N GLU A 180 13.14 12.31 16.45
CA GLU A 180 12.54 13.17 17.45
C GLU A 180 12.49 14.61 16.91
N HIS A 181 11.29 15.14 16.72
CA HIS A 181 11.06 16.56 16.51
C HIS A 181 10.75 17.22 17.86
N LYS A 182 11.39 18.36 18.13
CA LYS A 182 11.18 19.16 19.36
C LYS A 182 10.65 20.54 18.96
N PRO A 183 9.32 20.70 18.79
CA PRO A 183 8.72 21.96 18.36
C PRO A 183 8.68 23.00 19.49
N THR A 184 9.86 23.57 19.79
CA THR A 184 10.15 24.52 20.88
C THR A 184 10.26 23.89 22.27
N ALA A 185 11.02 24.54 23.16
CA ALA A 185 11.43 23.99 24.47
C ALA A 185 10.31 23.81 25.53
N ALA A 186 9.04 24.00 25.15
CA ALA A 186 7.87 23.90 26.03
C ALA A 186 6.81 22.89 25.55
N SER A 187 7.04 22.21 24.42
CA SER A 187 6.16 21.14 23.93
C SER A 187 6.65 19.75 24.35
N SER A 188 5.80 18.73 24.23
CA SER A 188 6.27 17.35 24.18
C SER A 188 7.20 17.13 22.97
N VAL A 189 8.15 16.20 23.14
CA VAL A 189 8.92 15.63 22.03
C VAL A 189 7.96 14.80 21.19
N LYS A 190 7.99 14.94 19.86
CA LYS A 190 7.19 14.12 18.94
C LYS A 190 8.08 13.29 18.05
N SER A 191 7.89 11.99 18.04
CA SER A 191 8.61 11.05 17.19
C SER A 191 7.91 10.91 15.84
N ILE A 192 8.66 11.04 14.75
CA ILE A 192 8.14 10.93 13.38
C ILE A 192 9.03 10.01 12.55
N CYS A 193 8.42 9.12 11.76
CA CYS A 193 9.11 8.33 10.74
C CYS A 193 9.59 9.23 9.59
N PHE A 194 10.90 9.27 9.32
CA PHE A 194 11.45 10.06 8.22
C PHE A 194 12.40 9.23 7.34
N PRO A 195 12.26 9.27 6.00
CA PRO A 195 13.19 8.61 5.09
C PRO A 195 14.53 9.38 5.05
N THR A 196 15.63 8.75 5.44
CA THR A 196 16.97 9.39 5.53
C THR A 196 17.67 9.51 4.16
N TRP A 197 16.90 9.67 3.09
CA TRP A 197 17.38 9.77 1.71
C TRP A 197 17.71 11.23 1.35
N THR A 198 18.59 11.44 0.37
CA THR A 198 18.62 12.73 -0.34
C THR A 198 17.36 12.88 -1.20
N PRO A 199 16.88 14.11 -1.50
CA PRO A 199 15.67 14.32 -2.28
C PRO A 199 15.70 13.63 -3.66
N GLU A 200 16.87 13.62 -4.30
CA GLU A 200 17.12 13.01 -5.61
C GLU A 200 17.05 11.49 -5.53
N GLY A 201 17.69 10.90 -4.51
CA GLY A 201 17.65 9.47 -4.26
C GLY A 201 16.23 8.98 -3.91
N PHE A 202 15.50 9.73 -3.10
CA PHE A 202 14.09 9.43 -2.80
C PHE A 202 13.21 9.51 -4.05
N LYS A 203 13.34 10.58 -4.86
CA LYS A 203 12.60 10.73 -6.12
C LYS A 203 12.93 9.58 -7.08
N ALA A 204 14.20 9.19 -7.21
CA ALA A 204 14.61 8.04 -8.00
C ALA A 204 14.01 6.72 -7.48
N TYR A 205 14.02 6.47 -6.17
CA TYR A 205 13.45 5.27 -5.56
C TYR A 205 11.94 5.17 -5.78
N ILE A 206 11.16 6.23 -5.49
CA ILE A 206 9.71 6.23 -5.73
C ILE A 206 9.40 6.11 -7.23
N THR A 207 10.23 6.70 -8.11
CA THR A 207 10.11 6.52 -9.57
C THR A 207 10.29 5.05 -9.95
N VAL A 208 11.31 4.36 -9.43
CA VAL A 208 11.52 2.92 -9.66
C VAL A 208 10.31 2.11 -9.17
N LEU A 209 9.83 2.34 -7.94
CA LEU A 209 8.66 1.65 -7.40
C LEU A 209 7.41 1.87 -8.26
N PHE A 210 7.19 3.09 -8.75
CA PHE A 210 6.08 3.41 -9.64
C PHE A 210 6.17 2.63 -10.97
N PHE A 211 7.37 2.52 -11.56
CA PHE A 211 7.57 1.68 -12.74
C PHE A 211 7.38 0.19 -12.47
N THR A 212 7.97 -0.36 -11.40
CA THR A 212 7.93 -1.80 -11.08
C THR A 212 6.57 -2.27 -10.58
N SER A 213 5.83 -1.41 -9.88
CA SER A 213 4.66 -1.80 -9.09
C SER A 213 3.36 -1.12 -9.54
N VAL A 214 3.40 -0.14 -10.44
CA VAL A 214 2.21 0.44 -11.10
C VAL A 214 2.27 0.24 -12.63
N LEU A 215 3.28 0.79 -13.31
CA LEU A 215 3.29 0.82 -14.78
C LEU A 215 3.44 -0.56 -15.41
N VAL A 216 4.50 -1.30 -15.07
CA VAL A 216 4.76 -2.61 -15.67
C VAL A 216 3.67 -3.63 -15.32
N PRO A 217 3.22 -3.78 -14.06
CA PRO A 217 2.13 -4.70 -13.72
C PRO A 217 0.82 -4.33 -14.40
N GLY A 218 0.46 -3.04 -14.44
CA GLY A 218 -0.74 -2.55 -15.12
C GLY A 218 -0.74 -2.90 -16.60
N LEU A 219 0.35 -2.59 -17.32
CA LEU A 219 0.49 -2.91 -18.74
C LEU A 219 0.47 -4.42 -19.01
N VAL A 220 1.10 -5.24 -18.15
CA VAL A 220 1.08 -6.70 -18.26
C VAL A 220 -0.32 -7.27 -18.03
N ILE A 221 -1.01 -6.86 -16.96
CA ILE A 221 -2.40 -7.25 -16.66
C ILE A 221 -3.32 -6.89 -17.85
N VAL A 222 -3.24 -5.66 -18.35
CA VAL A 222 -4.03 -5.19 -19.50
C VAL A 222 -3.71 -5.99 -20.77
N GLY A 223 -2.43 -6.26 -21.04
CA GLY A 223 -2.01 -7.09 -22.17
C GLY A 223 -2.57 -8.52 -22.11
N LEU A 224 -2.57 -9.12 -20.92
CA LEU A 224 -3.10 -10.46 -20.65
C LEU A 224 -4.63 -10.51 -20.73
N TYR A 225 -5.35 -9.57 -20.10
CA TYR A 225 -6.81 -9.50 -20.16
C TYR A 225 -7.34 -9.18 -21.56
N VAL A 226 -6.71 -8.24 -22.27
CA VAL A 226 -7.02 -8.02 -23.69
C VAL A 226 -6.72 -9.29 -24.48
N GLY A 227 -5.59 -9.97 -24.23
CA GLY A 227 -5.25 -11.25 -24.86
C GLY A 227 -6.27 -12.36 -24.61
N LEU A 228 -6.79 -12.47 -23.38
CA LEU A 228 -7.83 -13.41 -22.98
C LEU A 228 -9.14 -13.11 -23.74
N ALA A 229 -9.57 -11.84 -23.73
CA ALA A 229 -10.71 -11.38 -24.51
C ALA A 229 -10.50 -11.58 -26.02
N ARG A 230 -9.27 -11.49 -26.54
CA ARG A 230 -8.96 -11.79 -27.95
C ARG A 230 -9.26 -13.24 -28.30
N ARG A 231 -8.92 -14.19 -27.43
CA ARG A 231 -9.18 -15.63 -27.63
C ARG A 231 -10.67 -15.96 -27.47
N TYR A 232 -11.30 -15.42 -26.43
CA TYR A 232 -12.74 -15.60 -26.17
C TYR A 232 -13.61 -15.08 -27.34
N TRP A 233 -13.37 -13.85 -27.82
CA TRP A 233 -14.08 -13.31 -28.99
C TRP A 233 -13.65 -13.94 -30.32
N ALA A 234 -12.52 -14.68 -30.41
CA ALA A 234 -12.20 -15.49 -31.59
C ALA A 234 -12.99 -16.81 -31.58
N ALA A 235 -13.03 -17.51 -30.45
CA ALA A 235 -13.87 -18.70 -30.26
C ALA A 235 -15.35 -18.38 -30.53
N GLN A 236 -15.88 -17.27 -29.98
CA GLN A 236 -17.24 -16.84 -30.28
C GLN A 236 -17.45 -16.33 -31.72
N ALA A 237 -16.41 -15.86 -32.43
CA ALA A 237 -16.54 -15.53 -33.85
C ALA A 237 -16.73 -16.79 -34.72
N HIS A 238 -16.08 -17.90 -34.36
CA HIS A 238 -16.36 -19.23 -34.96
C HIS A 238 -17.77 -19.76 -34.62
N LEU A 239 -18.46 -19.19 -33.63
CA LEU A 239 -19.88 -19.43 -33.33
C LEU A 239 -20.80 -18.27 -33.83
N GLY A 240 -20.33 -17.41 -34.73
CA GLY A 240 -21.19 -16.49 -35.49
C GLY A 240 -21.50 -15.13 -34.84
N GLY A 241 -20.48 -14.32 -34.48
CA GLY A 241 -20.70 -12.97 -33.92
C GLY A 241 -19.77 -11.88 -34.47
N SER A 242 -20.26 -11.03 -35.39
CA SER A 242 -19.42 -10.10 -36.19
C SER A 242 -19.67 -8.59 -35.96
N ILE A 243 -19.57 -8.10 -34.71
CA ILE A 243 -19.56 -6.65 -34.40
C ILE A 243 -18.58 -6.34 -33.25
N ARG A 244 -17.26 -6.42 -33.44
CA ARG A 244 -16.29 -6.16 -32.32
C ARG A 244 -14.88 -5.61 -32.67
N SER A 245 -14.55 -5.33 -33.93
CA SER A 245 -13.18 -4.91 -34.32
C SER A 245 -12.81 -3.50 -33.84
N ALA A 246 -13.70 -2.52 -34.02
CA ALA A 246 -13.49 -1.11 -33.67
C ALA A 246 -13.43 -0.86 -32.16
N GLN A 247 -14.41 -1.38 -31.40
CA GLN A 247 -14.50 -1.25 -29.93
C GLN A 247 -13.23 -1.75 -29.21
N ARG A 248 -12.54 -2.72 -29.81
CA ARG A 248 -11.30 -3.36 -29.34
C ARG A 248 -10.03 -2.55 -29.62
N LYS A 249 -10.06 -1.58 -30.55
CA LYS A 249 -9.07 -0.49 -30.62
C LYS A 249 -9.34 0.54 -29.52
N GLY A 250 -10.59 0.99 -29.41
CA GLY A 250 -11.01 1.99 -28.42
C GLY A 250 -10.66 1.63 -26.96
N LEU A 251 -10.97 0.40 -26.52
CA LEU A 251 -10.63 -0.05 -25.16
C LEU A 251 -9.12 -0.06 -24.90
N LYS A 252 -8.30 -0.55 -25.83
CA LYS A 252 -6.84 -0.50 -25.72
C LYS A 252 -6.35 0.94 -25.58
N GLN A 253 -6.84 1.83 -26.45
CA GLN A 253 -6.40 3.21 -26.54
C GLN A 253 -6.81 4.02 -25.29
N ARG A 254 -8.03 3.78 -24.76
CA ARG A 254 -8.51 4.38 -23.51
C ARG A 254 -7.71 3.92 -22.29
N VAL A 255 -7.29 2.65 -22.22
CA VAL A 255 -6.50 2.15 -21.08
C VAL A 255 -5.03 2.56 -21.17
N VAL A 256 -4.43 2.56 -22.36
CA VAL A 256 -3.09 3.14 -22.57
C VAL A 256 -3.10 4.63 -22.25
N SER A 257 -4.14 5.37 -22.66
CA SER A 257 -4.35 6.77 -22.29
C SER A 257 -4.48 6.94 -20.78
N MET A 258 -5.32 6.16 -20.09
CA MET A 258 -5.46 6.21 -18.62
C MET A 258 -4.13 5.95 -17.91
N THR A 259 -3.37 4.95 -18.35
CA THR A 259 -2.06 4.60 -17.79
C THR A 259 -1.05 5.72 -18.05
N PHE A 260 -1.03 6.29 -19.25
CA PHE A 260 -0.20 7.45 -19.61
C PHE A 260 -0.57 8.70 -18.80
N SER A 261 -1.85 8.97 -18.55
CA SER A 261 -2.30 10.06 -17.67
C SER A 261 -1.77 9.91 -16.25
N ILE A 262 -1.73 8.69 -15.70
CA ILE A 262 -1.15 8.44 -14.36
C ILE A 262 0.37 8.68 -14.38
N VAL A 263 1.07 8.29 -15.45
CA VAL A 263 2.50 8.60 -15.63
C VAL A 263 2.71 10.12 -15.68
N VAL A 264 2.02 10.84 -16.56
CA VAL A 264 2.16 12.29 -16.70
C VAL A 264 1.83 13.02 -15.40
N ALA A 265 0.76 12.61 -14.70
CA ALA A 265 0.40 13.18 -13.40
C ALA A 265 1.50 12.98 -12.35
N TYR A 266 2.12 11.80 -12.29
CA TYR A 266 3.24 11.52 -11.38
C TYR A 266 4.48 12.39 -11.68
N TRP A 267 4.76 12.67 -12.96
CA TRP A 267 5.88 13.53 -13.37
C TRP A 267 5.58 15.03 -13.30
N SER A 268 4.32 15.46 -13.15
CA SER A 268 3.91 16.86 -13.04
C SER A 268 3.83 17.38 -11.59
N VAL A 269 4.37 16.62 -10.63
CA VAL A 269 4.40 16.90 -9.17
C VAL A 269 5.83 16.85 -8.63
#